data_AF-F3KXJ3-F1
#
_entry.id   AF-F3KXJ3-F1
#
_cell.length_a   1.000
_cell.length_b   1.000
_cell.length_c   1.000
_cell.angle_alpha   90.00
_cell.angle_beta   90.00
_cell.angle_gamma   90.00
#
_symmetry.space_group_name_H-M   'P 1'
#
loop_
_entity.id
_entity.type
_entity.pdbx_description
1 polymer ?
#
loop_
_entity_poly.entity_id
_entity_poly.type
_entity_poly.pdbx_seq_one_letter_code
_entity_poly.pdbx_strand_id
1 'polypeptide(L)'
;MTPYVAVRVDDSVRVPREYVKDGEIVLNISMDATNALQIGNEYIEFKARFAGVGRDILVPIRQVMAIYARENGQGMAFPLESAPDGEAHEENGTGSDSVSGETVPAAGAILSLAPDADAVQDEEGDPEPPRPPVSPVSGRPALKRVK
;
A
#
# COMPACT_ATOMS: atom_id res chain seq x y z
N MET A 1 5.35 6.53 -17.84
CA MET A 1 5.76 6.41 -16.44
C MET A 1 5.51 7.77 -15.81
N THR A 2 4.55 7.83 -14.92
CA THR A 2 4.04 9.08 -14.36
C THR A 2 4.45 9.11 -12.89
N PRO A 3 5.49 9.88 -12.52
CA PRO A 3 6.04 9.85 -11.18
C PRO A 3 5.10 10.55 -10.20
N TYR A 4 4.74 9.81 -9.15
CA TYR A 4 3.88 10.24 -8.05
C TYR A 4 4.72 10.19 -6.77
N VAL A 5 4.53 11.18 -5.89
CA VAL A 5 5.09 11.18 -4.53
C VAL A 5 3.97 11.11 -3.51
N ALA A 6 4.12 10.23 -2.52
CA ALA A 6 3.30 10.21 -1.32
C ALA A 6 3.97 11.06 -0.25
N VAL A 7 3.21 11.93 0.39
CA VAL A 7 3.71 12.98 1.28
C VAL A 7 2.82 13.05 2.51
N ARG A 8 3.38 12.93 3.71
CA ARG A 8 2.66 13.20 4.96
C ARG A 8 2.38 14.71 5.07
N VAL A 9 1.35 15.14 5.78
CA VAL A 9 0.94 16.55 5.81
C VAL A 9 0.83 17.05 7.24
N ASP A 10 1.69 18.02 7.55
CA ASP A 10 1.69 18.81 8.77
C ASP A 10 1.72 20.31 8.40
N ASP A 11 2.11 21.16 9.33
CA ASP A 11 2.19 22.62 9.13
C ASP A 11 3.47 23.10 8.43
N SER A 12 4.46 22.22 8.19
CA SER A 12 5.62 22.51 7.34
C SER A 12 5.30 22.35 5.85
N VAL A 13 4.27 21.55 5.51
CA VAL A 13 3.86 21.28 4.13
C VAL A 13 2.85 22.32 3.63
N ARG A 14 3.18 22.98 2.51
CA ARG A 14 2.23 23.84 1.79
C ARG A 14 1.58 23.07 0.66
N VAL A 15 0.38 22.57 0.92
CA VAL A 15 -0.53 21.99 -0.08
C VAL A 15 -1.96 22.49 0.12
N PRO A 16 -2.83 22.44 -0.91
CA PRO A 16 -4.27 22.56 -0.78
C PRO A 16 -4.84 21.52 0.20
N ARG A 17 -5.12 21.94 1.45
CA ARG A 17 -5.58 21.07 2.54
C ARG A 17 -6.88 20.32 2.20
N GLU A 18 -7.67 20.80 1.24
CA GLU A 18 -8.90 20.15 0.77
C GLU A 18 -8.67 18.87 -0.08
N TYR A 19 -7.42 18.55 -0.45
CA TYR A 19 -7.04 17.30 -1.13
C TYR A 19 -6.28 16.30 -0.24
N VAL A 20 -6.06 16.67 1.03
CA VAL A 20 -5.38 15.84 2.03
C VAL A 20 -6.36 14.80 2.58
N LYS A 21 -5.90 13.56 2.74
CA LYS A 21 -6.68 12.44 3.28
C LYS A 21 -5.85 11.71 4.30
N ASP A 22 -6.41 11.46 5.48
CA ASP A 22 -5.76 10.69 6.55
C ASP A 22 -4.38 11.25 6.98
N GLY A 23 -4.18 12.57 6.81
CA GLY A 23 -2.90 13.24 7.07
C GLY A 23 -1.86 13.07 5.95
N GLU A 24 -2.26 12.62 4.77
CA GLU A 24 -1.38 12.38 3.62
C GLU A 24 -1.92 13.01 2.34
N ILE A 25 -1.03 13.26 1.38
CA ILE A 25 -1.36 13.72 0.03
C ILE A 25 -0.48 13.02 -0.99
N VAL A 26 -1.07 12.68 -2.13
CA VAL A 26 -0.37 12.10 -3.27
C VAL A 26 -0.31 13.13 -4.39
N LEU A 27 0.91 13.45 -4.83
CA LEU A 27 1.18 14.51 -5.79
C LEU A 27 1.79 13.91 -7.07
N ASN A 28 1.25 14.26 -8.23
CA ASN A 28 1.87 13.96 -9.51
C ASN A 28 2.97 14.99 -9.78
N ILE A 29 4.21 14.53 -9.92
CA ILE A 29 5.38 15.37 -10.21
C ILE A 29 5.91 15.19 -11.65
N SER A 30 5.06 14.73 -12.58
CA SER A 30 5.40 14.74 -14.00
C SER A 30 5.51 16.16 -14.55
N MET A 31 6.29 16.34 -15.61
CA MET A 31 6.45 17.63 -16.30
C MET A 31 5.13 18.15 -16.91
N ASP A 32 4.16 17.27 -17.17
CA ASP A 32 2.83 17.64 -17.68
C ASP A 32 1.88 18.13 -16.57
N ALA A 33 2.11 17.69 -15.33
CA ALA A 33 1.26 18.02 -14.17
C ALA A 33 1.77 19.24 -13.38
N THR A 34 3.02 19.63 -13.59
CA THR A 34 3.73 20.64 -12.81
C THR A 34 4.24 21.79 -13.68
N ASN A 35 4.58 22.91 -13.05
CA ASN A 35 5.26 24.03 -13.68
C ASN A 35 6.31 24.57 -12.70
N ALA A 36 7.49 24.94 -13.22
CA ALA A 36 8.65 25.35 -12.43
C ALA A 36 9.02 24.33 -11.33
N LEU A 37 9.02 23.03 -11.65
CA LEU A 37 9.42 21.97 -10.73
C LEU A 37 10.89 22.10 -10.35
N GLN A 38 11.14 22.23 -9.04
CA GLN A 38 12.44 22.22 -8.41
C GLN A 38 12.46 21.08 -7.38
N ILE A 39 13.52 20.27 -7.43
CA ILE A 39 13.79 19.21 -6.47
C ILE A 39 15.15 19.52 -5.86
N GLY A 40 15.13 20.14 -4.69
CA GLY A 40 16.33 20.42 -3.89
C GLY A 40 16.56 19.36 -2.82
N ASN A 41 17.64 19.53 -2.05
CA ASN A 41 17.96 18.65 -0.93
C ASN A 41 17.03 18.85 0.28
N GLU A 42 16.43 20.04 0.41
CA GLU A 42 15.55 20.39 1.53
C GLU A 42 14.06 20.38 1.14
N TYR A 43 13.72 20.79 -0.09
CA TYR A 43 12.35 20.97 -0.55
C TYR A 43 12.12 20.47 -1.98
N ILE A 44 10.89 20.00 -2.23
CA ILE A 44 10.28 19.88 -3.56
C ILE A 44 9.30 21.05 -3.71
N GLU A 45 9.51 21.88 -4.73
CA GLU A 45 8.71 23.08 -5.00
C GLU A 45 8.19 23.08 -6.43
N PHE A 46 6.90 23.37 -6.61
CA PHE A 46 6.29 23.49 -7.95
C PHE A 46 4.94 24.20 -7.90
N LYS A 47 4.48 24.64 -9.08
CA LYS A 47 3.09 25.07 -9.30
C LYS A 47 2.31 23.92 -9.94
N ALA A 48 1.11 23.63 -9.44
CA ALA A 48 0.21 22.64 -10.03
C ALA A 48 -1.25 23.11 -10.03
N ARG A 49 -2.12 22.43 -10.78
CA ARG A 49 -3.55 22.74 -10.87
C ARG A 49 -4.40 21.77 -10.06
N PHE A 50 -5.19 22.30 -9.14
CA PHE A 50 -6.15 21.59 -8.31
C PHE A 50 -7.55 22.08 -8.68
N ALA A 51 -8.40 21.18 -9.21
CA ALA A 51 -9.67 21.55 -9.86
C ALA A 51 -9.55 22.72 -10.88
N GLY A 52 -8.44 22.75 -11.63
CA GLY A 52 -8.13 23.81 -12.60
C GLY A 52 -7.50 25.08 -12.02
N VAL A 53 -7.61 25.30 -10.70
CA VAL A 53 -7.03 26.45 -10.00
C VAL A 53 -5.54 26.21 -9.74
N GLY A 54 -4.69 27.16 -10.14
CA GLY A 54 -3.26 27.11 -9.86
C GLY A 54 -2.96 27.29 -8.37
N ARG A 55 -2.08 26.44 -7.81
CA ARG A 55 -1.63 26.48 -6.42
C ARG A 55 -0.12 26.28 -6.36
N ASP A 56 0.51 26.98 -5.42
CA ASP A 56 1.91 26.79 -5.06
C ASP A 56 2.03 25.61 -4.09
N ILE A 57 2.97 24.71 -4.38
CA ILE A 57 3.27 23.51 -3.62
C ILE A 57 4.71 23.59 -3.11
N LEU A 58 4.89 23.37 -1.81
CA LEU A 58 6.19 23.26 -1.16
C LEU A 58 6.12 22.11 -0.15
N VAL A 59 7.01 21.14 -0.33
CA VAL A 59 7.09 19.89 0.45
C VAL A 59 8.52 19.73 0.96
N PRO A 60 8.77 19.71 2.28
CA PRO A 60 10.08 19.34 2.81
C PRO A 60 10.41 17.88 2.49
N ILE A 61 11.66 17.58 2.14
CA ILE A 61 12.09 16.23 1.72
C ILE A 61 11.85 15.17 2.82
N ARG A 62 12.02 15.54 4.09
CA ARG A 62 11.73 14.69 5.28
C ARG A 62 10.33 14.10 5.32
N GLN A 63 9.39 14.75 4.63
CA GLN A 63 7.98 14.41 4.65
C GLN A 63 7.55 13.55 3.45
N VAL A 64 8.45 13.30 2.50
CA VAL A 64 8.21 12.42 1.35
C VAL A 64 8.29 10.97 1.82
N MET A 65 7.15 10.28 1.83
CA MET A 65 7.04 8.88 2.27
C MET A 65 7.47 7.89 1.18
N ALA A 66 7.19 8.21 -0.08
CA ALA A 66 7.53 7.34 -1.21
C ALA A 66 7.55 8.11 -2.53
N ILE A 67 8.30 7.60 -3.49
CA ILE A 67 8.21 7.96 -4.90
C ILE A 67 7.94 6.69 -5.73
N TYR A 68 6.91 6.72 -6.59
CA TYR A 68 6.48 5.57 -7.37
C TYR A 68 5.84 5.97 -8.70
N ALA A 69 5.80 5.04 -9.65
CA ALA A 69 5.06 5.22 -10.89
C ALA A 69 3.59 4.85 -10.72
N ARG A 70 2.71 5.74 -11.19
CA ARG A 70 1.26 5.52 -11.20
C ARG A 70 0.84 4.23 -11.92
N GLU A 71 1.55 3.85 -12.98
CA GLU A 71 1.09 2.81 -13.91
C GLU A 71 1.23 1.39 -13.38
N ASN A 72 2.25 1.12 -12.54
CA ASN A 72 2.56 -0.21 -12.03
C ASN A 72 2.88 -0.24 -10.52
N GLY A 73 2.82 0.91 -9.83
CA GLY A 73 3.16 1.03 -8.41
C GLY A 73 4.66 0.87 -8.10
N GLN A 74 5.52 0.71 -9.10
CA GLN A 74 6.95 0.49 -8.90
C GLN A 74 7.61 1.78 -8.41
N GLY A 75 8.38 1.67 -7.32
CA GLY A 75 8.96 2.82 -6.64
C GLY A 75 9.82 2.43 -5.45
N MET A 76 10.10 3.40 -4.59
CA MET A 76 10.81 3.24 -3.34
C MET A 76 10.09 4.03 -2.24
N ALA A 77 10.08 3.47 -1.02
CA ALA A 77 9.63 4.16 0.18
C ALA A 77 10.84 4.71 0.94
N PHE A 78 10.64 5.80 1.68
CA PHE A 78 11.62 6.39 2.58
C PHE A 78 11.15 6.21 4.02
N PRO A 79 12.06 5.91 4.97
CA PRO A 79 11.71 5.96 6.38
C PRO A 79 11.38 7.41 6.75
N LEU A 80 10.29 7.62 7.48
CA LEU A 80 10.00 8.93 8.03
C LEU A 80 10.86 9.16 9.26
N GLU A 81 11.58 10.28 9.28
CA GLU A 81 12.28 10.76 10.46
C GLU A 81 11.25 11.21 11.51
N SER A 82 10.82 10.29 12.37
CA SER A 82 10.10 10.65 13.59
C SER A 82 10.90 11.68 14.38
N ALA A 83 10.22 12.65 14.99
CA ALA A 83 10.86 13.53 15.97
C ALA A 83 11.54 12.67 17.06
N PRO A 84 12.70 13.09 17.59
CA PRO A 84 13.43 12.33 18.59
C PRO A 84 12.76 12.42 19.97
N ASP A 85 11.60 11.79 20.11
CA ASP A 85 11.26 11.11 21.35
C ASP A 85 12.27 9.98 21.55
N GLY A 86 12.85 9.89 22.75
CA GLY A 86 13.99 9.02 22.98
C GLY A 86 13.68 7.53 22.86
N GLU A 87 14.74 6.76 22.61
CA GLU A 87 14.86 5.29 22.68
C GLU A 87 14.66 4.49 21.36
N ALA A 88 15.46 3.42 21.24
CA ALA A 88 15.53 2.41 20.17
C ALA A 88 16.04 2.83 18.77
N HIS A 89 17.38 2.83 18.65
CA HIS A 89 18.10 2.66 17.39
C HIS A 89 17.83 1.23 16.84
N GLU A 90 17.22 1.09 15.67
CA GLU A 90 17.13 -0.19 14.92
C GLU A 90 17.97 -0.08 13.64
N GLU A 91 19.29 -0.27 13.76
CA GLU A 91 20.18 -0.41 12.60
C GLU A 91 19.98 -1.76 11.92
N ASN A 92 19.01 -1.87 11.02
CA ASN A 92 18.89 -3.05 10.16
C ASN A 92 19.84 -2.94 8.96
N GLY A 93 21.14 -3.06 9.26
CA GLY A 93 22.27 -2.96 8.32
C GLY A 93 23.10 -4.23 8.20
N THR A 94 22.54 -5.41 8.51
CA THR A 94 23.28 -6.69 8.41
C THR A 94 23.35 -7.17 6.96
N GLY A 95 24.32 -6.67 6.21
CA GLY A 95 24.71 -7.22 4.92
C GLY A 95 25.40 -8.57 5.08
N SER A 96 24.65 -9.67 5.10
CA SER A 96 25.20 -11.03 5.05
C SER A 96 25.25 -11.52 3.60
N ASP A 97 26.40 -11.36 2.96
CA ASP A 97 26.75 -12.15 1.77
C ASP A 97 26.86 -13.63 2.18
N SER A 98 26.04 -14.50 1.58
CA SER A 98 26.15 -15.95 1.70
C SER A 98 25.37 -16.64 0.58
N VAL A 99 26.02 -16.75 -0.58
CA VAL A 99 25.62 -17.69 -1.62
C VAL A 99 25.89 -19.13 -1.15
N SER A 100 24.87 -19.97 -1.00
CA SER A 100 25.00 -21.43 -1.01
C SER A 100 23.68 -22.19 -1.07
N GLY A 101 23.63 -23.15 -2.01
CA GLY A 101 23.15 -24.51 -1.69
C GLY A 101 21.65 -24.76 -1.67
N GLU A 102 21.06 -24.88 -2.86
CA GLU A 102 19.83 -25.66 -3.04
C GLU A 102 20.04 -27.11 -2.55
N THR A 103 19.33 -27.53 -1.50
CA THR A 103 19.15 -28.95 -1.15
C THR A 103 17.76 -29.18 -0.56
N VAL A 104 17.00 -30.07 -1.20
CA VAL A 104 15.75 -30.63 -0.65
C VAL A 104 16.06 -31.82 0.25
N PRO A 105 15.18 -32.11 1.23
CA PRO A 105 14.73 -33.50 1.32
C PRO A 105 13.22 -33.64 1.56
N ALA A 106 12.71 -34.83 1.26
CA ALA A 106 11.31 -35.23 1.46
C ALA A 106 11.20 -36.50 2.32
N ALA A 107 9.97 -36.77 2.79
CA ALA A 107 9.40 -38.04 3.27
C ALA A 107 9.48 -38.42 4.78
N GLY A 108 8.37 -39.03 5.27
CA GLY A 108 8.16 -39.64 6.60
C GLY A 108 7.30 -38.78 7.55
N ALA A 109 5.96 -38.94 7.69
CA ALA A 109 5.20 -40.07 8.28
C ALA A 109 5.64 -40.38 9.74
N ILE A 110 4.79 -40.39 10.79
CA ILE A 110 3.53 -41.14 10.98
C ILE A 110 2.66 -40.66 12.17
N LEU A 111 1.36 -40.95 12.10
CA LEU A 111 0.29 -41.20 13.11
C LEU A 111 0.43 -40.83 14.61
N SER A 112 -0.68 -40.29 15.17
CA SER A 112 -1.37 -40.81 16.39
C SER A 112 -2.79 -40.17 16.48
N LEU A 113 -3.86 -40.87 16.09
CA LEU A 113 -4.79 -41.68 16.91
C LEU A 113 -5.79 -40.88 17.79
N ALA A 114 -7.08 -41.02 17.46
CA ALA A 114 -8.22 -40.66 18.28
C ALA A 114 -8.61 -41.80 19.26
N PRO A 115 -9.53 -41.54 20.20
CA PRO A 115 -10.66 -42.46 20.33
C PRO A 115 -12.04 -41.79 20.51
N ASP A 116 -13.06 -42.48 20.01
CA ASP A 116 -14.51 -42.22 20.13
C ASP A 116 -15.07 -42.20 21.56
N ALA A 117 -16.12 -41.39 21.75
CA ALA A 117 -17.44 -41.76 22.29
C ALA A 117 -18.19 -40.46 22.67
N ASP A 118 -19.50 -40.28 22.59
CA ASP A 118 -20.71 -40.88 21.99
C ASP A 118 -21.87 -40.01 22.55
N ALA A 119 -23.13 -40.27 22.17
CA ALA A 119 -24.37 -39.70 22.74
C ALA A 119 -24.75 -38.24 22.38
N VAL A 120 -25.86 -38.19 21.63
CA VAL A 120 -26.65 -37.04 21.17
C VAL A 120 -27.64 -36.49 22.22
N GLN A 121 -28.35 -35.40 21.82
CA GLN A 121 -29.59 -34.78 22.37
C GLN A 121 -29.40 -33.54 23.29
N ASP A 122 -30.23 -32.48 23.24
CA ASP A 122 -31.46 -32.22 22.43
C ASP A 122 -31.77 -30.72 22.16
N GLU A 123 -32.48 -30.47 21.05
CA GLU A 123 -33.54 -29.48 20.76
C GLU A 123 -33.44 -27.94 21.05
N GLU A 124 -33.73 -27.20 19.95
CA GLU A 124 -34.66 -26.04 19.82
C GLU A 124 -34.21 -24.58 20.13
N GLY A 125 -34.27 -23.72 19.09
CA GLY A 125 -34.48 -22.26 19.23
C GLY A 125 -33.58 -21.31 18.42
N ASP A 126 -33.81 -21.14 17.11
CA ASP A 126 -33.25 -20.04 16.30
C ASP A 126 -34.37 -19.21 15.63
N PRO A 127 -34.21 -17.88 15.53
CA PRO A 127 -34.42 -17.26 14.22
C PRO A 127 -33.36 -16.20 13.83
N GLU A 128 -32.54 -16.54 12.83
CA GLU A 128 -31.63 -15.64 12.11
C GLU A 128 -32.37 -14.46 11.45
N PRO A 129 -31.85 -13.21 11.50
CA PRO A 129 -32.43 -12.07 10.80
C PRO A 129 -32.24 -12.17 9.26
N PRO A 130 -33.20 -11.68 8.45
CA PRO A 130 -33.23 -11.95 7.01
C PRO A 130 -32.13 -11.21 6.23
N ARG A 131 -31.40 -11.97 5.38
CA ARG A 131 -30.41 -11.43 4.43
C ARG A 131 -31.09 -10.91 3.15
N PRO A 132 -30.61 -9.81 2.54
CA PRO A 132 -31.19 -9.28 1.30
C PRO A 132 -30.92 -10.18 0.07
N PRO A 133 -31.78 -10.15 -0.97
CA PRO A 133 -31.68 -11.05 -2.11
C PRO A 133 -30.53 -10.70 -3.06
N VAL A 134 -29.90 -11.73 -3.62
CA VAL A 134 -28.86 -11.63 -4.66
C VAL A 134 -29.46 -11.55 -6.07
N SER A 135 -29.00 -10.60 -6.88
CA SER A 135 -29.40 -10.46 -8.29
C SER A 135 -28.58 -11.39 -9.22
N PRO A 136 -29.19 -11.91 -10.32
CA PRO A 136 -28.58 -12.99 -11.12
C PRO A 136 -27.56 -12.55 -12.19
N VAL A 137 -26.82 -13.56 -12.68
CA VAL A 137 -25.63 -13.49 -13.54
C VAL A 137 -25.89 -13.07 -15.00
N SER A 138 -24.93 -12.31 -15.55
CA SER A 138 -24.59 -12.26 -16.99
C SER A 138 -23.18 -11.67 -17.14
N GLY A 139 -22.26 -12.11 -18.00
CA GLY A 139 -22.17 -13.29 -18.86
C GLY A 139 -20.78 -13.27 -19.53
N ARG A 140 -19.99 -14.35 -19.44
CA ARG A 140 -18.59 -14.38 -19.95
C ARG A 140 -18.48 -15.16 -21.27
N PRO A 141 -17.88 -14.62 -22.35
CA PRO A 141 -17.69 -15.34 -23.61
C PRO A 141 -16.54 -16.36 -23.53
N ALA A 142 -16.64 -17.44 -24.32
CA ALA A 142 -15.63 -18.49 -24.41
C ALA A 142 -15.13 -18.67 -25.87
N LEU A 143 -13.82 -18.87 -26.03
CA LEU A 143 -13.16 -19.03 -27.34
C LEU A 143 -13.14 -20.51 -27.78
N LYS A 144 -13.46 -20.78 -29.05
CA LYS A 144 -13.27 -22.10 -29.68
C LYS A 144 -12.01 -22.10 -30.54
N ARG A 145 -11.17 -23.12 -30.37
CA ARG A 145 -9.98 -23.35 -31.22
C ARG A 145 -10.37 -24.15 -32.47
N VAL A 146 -10.11 -23.57 -33.65
CA VAL A 146 -10.25 -24.26 -34.95
C VAL A 146 -9.02 -25.14 -35.19
N LYS A 147 -9.16 -26.20 -35.99
CA LYS A 147 -8.11 -27.14 -36.39
C LYS A 147 -7.79 -26.99 -37.87
#